data_AF-A0A969CM71-F1
#
_entry.id   AF-A0A969CM71-F1
#
_cell.length_a   1.000
_cell.length_b   1.000
_cell.length_c   1.000
_cell.angle_alpha   90.00
_cell.angle_beta   90.00
_cell.angle_gamma   90.00
#
_symmetry.space_group_name_H-M   'P 1'
#
loop_
_entity.id
_entity.type
_entity.pdbx_description
1 polymer ?
#
loop_
_entity_poly.entity_id
_entity_poly.type
_entity_poly.pdbx_seq_one_letter_code
_entity_poly.pdbx_strand_id
1 'polypeptide(L)'
;MSNSYSIRSTKIGNSAGFRLPAEFYREHPQFVNADGWIEVLSSDTAILRIVPQSDDEYAEDSVLMRLFLDFAMTEALKNRTLQPYTTEMSEAAYKLIVGVELDDESLEDG
;
A
#
# COMPACT_ATOMS: atom_id res chain seq x y z
N MET A 1 -5.70 -12.78 -13.70
CA MET A 1 -6.67 -13.90 -13.62
C MET A 1 -7.80 -13.45 -12.71
N SER A 2 -9.06 -13.63 -13.09
CA SER A 2 -10.20 -13.19 -12.27
C SER A 2 -10.53 -14.28 -11.24
N ASN A 3 -10.13 -14.07 -9.98
CA ASN A 3 -10.54 -14.95 -8.88
C ASN A 3 -12.01 -14.64 -8.55
N SER A 4 -12.88 -15.64 -8.75
CA SER A 4 -14.30 -15.54 -8.42
C SER A 4 -14.57 -16.25 -7.10
N TYR A 5 -15.12 -15.52 -6.14
CA TYR A 5 -15.44 -16.03 -4.82
C TYR A 5 -16.94 -16.31 -4.70
N SER A 6 -17.32 -17.55 -4.38
CA SER A 6 -18.71 -17.90 -4.13
C SER A 6 -19.14 -17.43 -2.75
N ILE A 7 -19.95 -16.37 -2.69
CA ILE A 7 -20.55 -15.87 -1.44
C ILE A 7 -21.95 -16.44 -1.23
N ARG A 8 -22.32 -16.68 0.03
CA ARG A 8 -23.69 -17.08 0.40
C ARG A 8 -24.32 -16.02 1.30
N SER A 9 -25.61 -15.81 1.11
CA SER A 9 -26.42 -15.00 2.02
C SER A 9 -26.46 -15.70 3.38
N THR A 10 -26.18 -14.95 4.44
CA THR A 10 -26.24 -15.40 5.82
C THR A 10 -26.87 -14.33 6.70
N LYS A 11 -27.39 -14.75 7.85
CA LYS A 11 -27.92 -13.83 8.85
C LYS A 11 -26.76 -13.31 9.70
N ILE A 12 -26.59 -11.99 9.73
CA ILE A 12 -25.56 -11.29 10.51
C ILE A 12 -26.28 -10.39 11.51
N GLY A 13 -26.38 -10.86 12.76
CA GLY A 13 -27.15 -10.16 13.80
C GLY A 13 -28.63 -10.03 13.45
N ASN A 14 -29.11 -8.79 13.35
CA ASN A 14 -30.50 -8.48 12.95
C ASN A 14 -30.68 -8.25 11.43
N SER A 15 -29.62 -8.45 10.65
CA SER A 15 -29.62 -8.16 9.21
C SER A 15 -29.32 -9.42 8.40
N ALA A 16 -29.70 -9.41 7.12
CA ALA A 16 -29.17 -10.34 6.12
C ALA A 16 -27.94 -9.70 5.46
N GLY A 17 -26.93 -10.51 5.18
CA GLY A 17 -25.71 -10.05 4.52
C GLY A 17 -24.97 -11.17 3.82
N PHE A 18 -23.85 -10.84 3.19
CA PHE A 18 -22.98 -11.81 2.53
C PHE A 18 -21.67 -11.93 3.33
N ARG A 19 -21.22 -13.16 3.58
CA ARG A 19 -19.93 -13.42 4.21
C ARG A 19 -18.89 -13.71 3.13
N LEU A 20 -17.81 -12.92 3.10
CA LEU A 20 -16.67 -13.19 2.25
C LEU A 20 -15.86 -14.39 2.80
N PRO A 21 -15.37 -15.31 1.95
CA PRO A 21 -14.56 -16.45 2.39
C PRO A 21 -13.25 -16.01 3.06
N ALA A 22 -12.73 -16.83 3.97
CA ALA A 22 -11.43 -16.55 4.61
C ALA A 22 -10.27 -16.48 3.61
N GLU A 23 -10.37 -17.21 2.49
CA GLU A 23 -9.40 -17.16 1.38
C GLU A 23 -9.26 -15.76 0.78
N PHE A 24 -10.37 -15.02 0.66
CA PHE A 24 -10.35 -13.64 0.15
C PHE A 24 -9.51 -12.72 1.04
N TYR A 25 -9.64 -12.85 2.37
CA TYR A 25 -8.88 -12.03 3.31
C TYR A 25 -7.40 -12.46 3.44
N ARG A 26 -7.08 -13.72 3.11
CA ARG A 26 -5.69 -14.17 3.01
C ARG A 26 -4.99 -13.55 1.81
N GLU A 27 -5.67 -13.46 0.66
CA GLU A 27 -5.11 -12.80 -0.53
C GLU A 27 -5.14 -11.27 -0.42
N HIS A 28 -6.09 -10.72 0.33
CA HIS A 28 -6.30 -9.29 0.48
C HIS A 28 -6.49 -8.88 1.95
N PRO A 29 -5.42 -8.89 2.76
CA PRO A 29 -5.47 -8.54 4.18
C PRO A 29 -5.93 -7.09 4.41
N GLN A 30 -5.69 -6.18 3.47
CA GLN A 30 -6.08 -4.76 3.54
C GLN A 30 -7.60 -4.53 3.63
N PHE A 31 -8.41 -5.55 3.37
CA PHE A 31 -9.88 -5.48 3.45
C PHE A 31 -10.43 -6.04 4.75
N VAL A 32 -9.58 -6.52 5.67
CA VAL A 32 -10.00 -6.97 6.99
C VAL A 32 -10.51 -5.76 7.77
N ASN A 33 -11.76 -5.84 8.26
CA ASN A 33 -12.46 -4.75 8.97
C ASN A 33 -12.66 -3.44 8.17
N ALA A 34 -12.43 -3.48 6.85
CA ALA A 34 -12.65 -2.33 5.98
C ALA A 34 -14.14 -2.00 5.82
N ASP A 35 -14.45 -0.70 5.79
CA ASP A 35 -15.78 -0.24 5.41
C ASP A 35 -15.99 -0.45 3.90
N GLY A 36 -17.20 -0.88 3.55
CA GLY A 36 -17.58 -1.11 2.16
C GLY A 36 -18.98 -0.58 1.89
N TRP A 37 -19.20 -0.14 0.67
CA TRP A 37 -20.53 0.23 0.17
C TRP A 37 -20.88 -0.61 -1.05
N ILE A 38 -22.18 -0.85 -1.19
CA ILE A 38 -22.74 -1.63 -2.28
C ILE A 38 -23.50 -0.67 -3.19
N GLU A 39 -23.12 -0.63 -4.46
CA GLU A 39 -23.81 0.11 -5.50
C GLU A 39 -24.57 -0.86 -6.40
N VAL A 40 -25.88 -0.66 -6.55
CA VAL A 40 -26.73 -1.52 -7.38
C VAL A 40 -26.76 -0.96 -8.79
N LEU A 41 -26.20 -1.69 -9.76
CA LEU A 41 -26.17 -1.28 -11.16
C LEU A 41 -27.43 -1.74 -11.92
N SER A 42 -27.93 -2.91 -11.60
CA SER A 42 -29.10 -3.52 -12.24
C SER A 42 -29.85 -4.43 -11.25
N SER A 43 -30.98 -4.99 -11.68
CA SER A 43 -31.81 -5.89 -10.87
C SER A 43 -31.10 -7.17 -10.41
N ASP A 44 -30.00 -7.55 -11.05
CA ASP A 44 -29.22 -8.76 -10.79
C ASP A 44 -27.76 -8.49 -10.43
N THR A 45 -27.29 -7.25 -10.55
CA THR A 45 -25.87 -6.91 -10.41
C THR A 45 -25.67 -5.75 -9.44
N ALA A 46 -24.83 -5.98 -8.43
CA ALA A 46 -24.35 -4.97 -7.52
C ALA A 46 -22.82 -5.05 -7.44
N ILE A 47 -22.18 -3.88 -7.32
CA ILE A 47 -20.73 -3.76 -7.11
C ILE A 47 -20.48 -3.45 -5.64
N LEU A 48 -19.60 -4.23 -5.02
CA LEU A 48 -19.04 -3.94 -3.71
C LEU A 48 -17.72 -3.17 -3.91
N ARG A 49 -17.64 -1.97 -3.36
CA ARG A 49 -16.40 -1.20 -3.31
C ARG A 49 -15.98 -1.11 -1.83
N ILE A 50 -14.83 -1.72 -1.55
CA ILE A 50 -14.22 -1.81 -0.22
C ILE A 50 -13.13 -0.74 -0.14
N VAL A 51 -13.14 0.09 0.90
CA VAL A 51 -12.07 1.04 1.16
C VAL A 51 -11.07 0.37 2.07
N PRO A 52 -9.86 0.02 1.61
CA PRO A 52 -8.87 -0.57 2.49
C PRO A 52 -8.61 0.40 3.64
N GLN A 53 -8.57 -0.12 4.88
CA GLN A 53 -7.92 0.64 5.93
C GLN A 53 -6.44 0.67 5.56
N SER A 54 -5.92 1.87 5.31
CA SER A 54 -4.47 2.06 5.23
C SER A 54 -3.92 1.71 6.60
N ASP A 55 -3.09 0.67 6.70
CA ASP A 55 -2.22 0.52 7.85
C ASP A 55 -1.42 1.82 7.95
N ASP A 56 -1.64 2.57 9.04
CA ASP A 56 -1.07 3.90 9.27
C ASP A 56 0.47 3.90 9.29
N GLU A 57 1.11 2.72 9.36
CA GLU A 57 2.57 2.57 9.24
C GLU A 57 3.12 3.13 7.92
N TYR A 58 2.42 2.93 6.79
CA TYR A 58 2.86 3.51 5.50
C TYR A 58 2.55 5.02 5.39
N ALA A 59 1.62 5.52 6.20
CA ALA A 59 1.25 6.93 6.19
C ALA A 59 2.34 7.77 6.88
N GLU A 60 2.90 7.31 8.00
CA GLU A 60 3.99 8.01 8.71
C GLU A 60 5.25 8.12 7.84
N ASP A 61 5.65 7.03 7.17
CA ASP A 61 6.78 7.01 6.24
C ASP A 61 6.59 7.96 5.05
N SER A 62 5.35 8.04 4.53
CA SER A 62 5.02 8.96 3.45
C SER A 62 5.14 10.44 3.86
N VAL A 63 4.79 10.77 5.11
CA VAL A 63 4.88 12.13 5.65
C VAL A 63 6.33 12.51 5.90
N LEU A 64 7.13 11.62 6.47
CA LEU A 64 8.55 11.86 6.71
C LEU A 64 9.30 12.08 5.39
N MET A 65 9.04 11.25 4.38
CA MET A 65 9.59 11.41 3.03
C MET A 65 9.19 12.75 2.41
N ARG A 66 7.92 13.16 2.57
CA ARG A 66 7.42 14.42 2.03
C ARG A 66 8.09 15.63 2.68
N LEU A 67 8.25 15.61 4.01
CA LEU A 67 8.96 16.66 4.75
C LEU A 67 10.46 16.73 4.36
N PHE A 68 11.09 15.57 4.12
CA PHE A 68 12.47 15.51 3.65
C PHE A 68 12.64 16.14 2.26
N LEU A 69 11.73 15.84 1.32
CA LEU A 69 11.76 16.42 -0.03
C LEU A 69 11.53 17.93 -0.01
N ASP A 70 10.58 18.41 0.79
CA ASP A 70 10.30 19.85 0.95
C ASP A 70 11.53 20.58 1.54
N PHE A 71 12.22 19.96 2.50
CA PHE A 71 13.47 20.48 3.05
C PHE A 71 14.59 20.52 1.99
N ALA A 72 14.80 19.42 1.26
CA ALA A 72 15.84 19.32 0.24
C ALA A 72 15.62 20.36 -0.88
N MET A 73 14.37 20.54 -1.33
CA MET A 73 14.02 21.57 -2.30
C MET A 73 14.26 22.99 -1.75
N THR A 74 13.89 23.24 -0.49
CA THR A 74 14.08 24.55 0.15
C THR A 74 15.57 24.89 0.27
N GLU A 75 16.39 23.94 0.68
CA GLU A 75 17.85 24.12 0.75
C GLU A 75 18.47 24.28 -0.64
N ALA A 76 17.96 23.55 -1.64
CA ALA A 76 18.42 23.71 -3.02
C ALA A 76 18.12 25.08 -3.63
N LEU A 77 16.98 25.66 -3.28
CA LEU A 77 16.61 27.01 -3.72
C LEU A 77 17.39 28.10 -2.96
N LYS A 78 17.78 27.85 -1.71
CA LYS A 78 18.57 28.79 -0.89
C LYS A 78 20.06 28.77 -1.23
N ASN A 79 20.62 27.60 -1.52
CA ASN A 79 22.05 27.42 -1.68
C ASN A 79 22.43 27.40 -3.17
N ARG A 80 23.00 28.50 -3.66
CA ARG A 80 23.49 28.63 -5.06
C ARG A 80 24.76 27.80 -5.35
N THR A 81 25.24 27.04 -4.37
CA THR A 81 26.48 26.25 -4.42
C THR A 81 26.24 24.79 -4.72
N LEU A 82 24.99 24.35 -4.86
CA LEU A 82 24.68 22.98 -5.24
C LEU A 82 25.30 22.65 -6.60
N GLN A 83 26.12 21.61 -6.61
CA GLN A 83 26.72 21.09 -7.83
C GLN A 83 25.79 20.01 -8.41
N PRO A 84 25.64 19.96 -9.74
CA PRO A 84 24.91 18.87 -10.39
C PRO A 84 25.48 17.52 -9.99
N TYR A 85 24.62 16.59 -9.62
CA TYR A 85 25.04 15.22 -9.33
C TYR A 85 25.47 14.56 -10.65
N THR A 86 26.75 14.20 -10.75
CA THR A 86 27.34 13.66 -11.98
C THR A 86 27.29 12.13 -12.01
N THR A 87 27.41 11.57 -13.23
CA THR A 87 27.48 10.12 -13.43
C THR A 87 28.67 9.48 -12.70
N GLU A 88 29.80 10.17 -12.61
CA GLU A 88 30.99 9.69 -11.89
C GLU A 88 30.72 9.56 -10.36
N MET A 89 29.97 10.50 -9.78
CA MET A 89 29.56 10.42 -8.37
C MET A 89 28.58 9.27 -8.13
N SER A 90 27.69 9.00 -9.10
CA SER A 90 26.77 7.86 -9.07
C SER A 90 27.51 6.53 -9.10
N GLU A 91 28.49 6.38 -9.99
CA GLU A 91 29.31 5.16 -10.06
C GLU A 91 30.14 4.95 -8.80
N ALA A 92 30.68 6.03 -8.21
CA ALA A 92 31.41 5.95 -6.95
C ALA A 92 30.49 5.51 -5.79
N ALA A 93 29.28 6.07 -5.70
CA ALA A 93 28.29 5.67 -4.70
C ALA A 93 27.84 4.21 -4.89
N TYR A 94 27.59 3.80 -6.14
CA TYR A 94 27.22 2.43 -6.45
C TYR A 94 28.30 1.43 -6.02
N LYS A 95 29.58 1.71 -6.30
CA LYS A 95 30.70 0.86 -5.87
C LYS A 95 30.79 0.69 -4.35
N LEU A 96 30.30 1.65 -3.55
CA LEU A 96 30.29 1.56 -2.09
C LEU A 96 29.20 0.64 -1.55
N ILE A 97 28.11 0.45 -2.30
CA ILE A 97 26.97 -0.39 -1.89
C ILE A 97 26.96 -1.75 -2.59
N VAL A 98 27.82 -1.97 -3.58
CA VAL A 98 27.97 -3.27 -4.26
C VAL A 98 28.44 -4.33 -3.26
N GLY A 99 27.67 -5.41 -3.14
CA GLY A 99 27.96 -6.53 -2.25
C GLY A 99 27.39 -6.39 -0.84
N VAL A 100 26.65 -5.31 -0.56
CA VAL A 100 25.80 -5.24 0.63
C VAL A 100 24.54 -6.05 0.35
N GLU A 101 24.47 -7.24 0.92
CA GLU A 101 23.21 -7.95 1.09
C GLU A 101 22.45 -7.23 2.19
N LEU A 102 21.32 -6.60 1.83
CA LEU A 102 20.36 -6.17 2.84
C LEU A 102 19.74 -7.45 3.36
N ASP A 103 19.75 -7.67 4.67
CA ASP A 103 18.88 -8.65 5.27
C ASP A 103 17.46 -8.22 4.88
N ASP A 104 16.89 -8.88 3.88
CA ASP A 104 15.46 -8.80 3.63
C ASP A 104 14.84 -9.20 4.96
N GLU A 105 14.28 -8.21 5.66
CA GLU A 105 13.55 -8.42 6.90
C GLU A 105 12.53 -9.49 6.55
N SER A 106 12.82 -10.69 7.05
CA SER A 106 12.19 -11.92 6.64
C SER A 106 10.70 -11.70 6.72
N LEU A 107 10.02 -11.78 5.58
CA LEU A 107 8.61 -12.09 5.53
C LEU A 107 8.47 -13.42 6.29
N GLU A 108 8.18 -13.31 7.59
CA GLU A 108 7.96 -14.44 8.48
C GLU A 108 6.76 -15.21 7.92
N ASP A 109 7.07 -16.35 7.32
CA ASP A 109 6.13 -17.42 7.08
C ASP A 109 5.74 -18.00 8.45
N GLY A 110 4.50 -17.76 8.86
CA GLY A 110 3.88 -18.25 10.10
C GLY A 110 2.36 -18.21 10.05
#